data_AF-A0A815VB05-F1
#
_entry.id   AF-A0A815VB05-F1
#
_cell.length_a   1.000
_cell.length_b   1.000
_cell.length_c   1.000
_cell.angle_alpha   90.00
_cell.angle_beta   90.00
_cell.angle_gamma   90.00
#
_symmetry.space_group_name_H-M   'P 1'
#
loop_
_entity.id
_entity.type
_entity.pdbx_description
1 polymer ?
#
loop_
_entity_poly.entity_id
_entity_poly.type
_entity_poly.pdbx_seq_one_letter_code
_entity_poly.pdbx_strand_id
1 'polypeptide(L)'
;MEVVQVAQYESDISDKEVVEENNGINGNERIPKKKKLKKCWIKEGTFDNAGEAEASIKDKWSKHYTNHTENGRMVYCRCNKAKLRGFQCSLSIYLLYHADNDKVTIYKNEPEHDHHVDKVRGIDENVKKCIEELYNDGIMKPKQIIRPLQERKKCGSHKISLGELDQWCKNNLNIPTDETEASVVSYKILYDNEEYEDDEDVEENDGNQFQCYYLKEEKLKINNRSRLNNREINSKSAEILSLVEQYHSKDLKSRVKFIANGSL
;
A
#
# COMPACT_ATOMS: atom_id res chain seq x y z
N MET A 1 35.22 -37.54 21.79
CA MET A 1 34.39 -36.69 20.94
C MET A 1 35.32 -35.69 20.30
N GLU A 2 35.52 -35.79 18.99
CA GLU A 2 36.45 -34.93 18.24
C GLU A 2 35.84 -33.55 18.05
N VAL A 3 36.56 -32.53 18.52
CA VAL A 3 36.17 -31.13 18.42
C VAL A 3 36.62 -30.63 17.05
N VAL A 4 35.68 -30.54 16.11
CA VAL A 4 35.93 -29.94 14.79
C VAL A 4 35.92 -28.42 14.95
N GLN A 5 37.10 -27.81 14.87
CA GLN A 5 37.25 -26.35 14.84
C GLN A 5 36.88 -25.83 13.45
N VAL A 6 35.85 -24.99 13.39
CA VAL A 6 35.43 -24.29 12.17
C VAL A 6 36.17 -22.96 12.12
N ALA A 7 36.96 -22.76 11.06
CA ALA A 7 37.72 -21.53 10.86
C ALA A 7 36.79 -20.31 10.73
N GLN A 8 37.08 -19.26 11.49
CA GLN A 8 36.47 -17.94 11.34
C GLN A 8 37.08 -17.27 10.11
N TYR A 9 36.22 -16.91 9.15
CA TYR A 9 36.61 -16.17 7.95
C TYR A 9 36.63 -14.67 8.28
N GLU A 10 37.83 -14.12 8.46
CA GLU A 10 38.07 -12.69 8.54
C GLU A 10 38.17 -12.13 7.11
N SER A 11 37.17 -11.32 6.73
CA SER A 11 37.11 -10.64 5.45
C SER A 11 37.71 -9.24 5.57
N ASP A 12 39.03 -9.15 5.51
CA ASP A 12 39.75 -7.87 5.36
C ASP A 12 39.67 -7.39 3.91
N ILE A 13 38.64 -6.61 3.59
CA ILE A 13 38.66 -5.75 2.40
C ILE A 13 39.02 -4.34 2.87
N SER A 14 40.32 -4.10 2.90
CA SER A 14 40.94 -2.79 3.00
C SER A 14 40.72 -2.05 1.68
N ASP A 15 39.66 -1.24 1.62
CA ASP A 15 39.44 -0.28 0.53
C ASP A 15 40.40 0.91 0.72
N LYS A 16 41.57 0.82 0.08
CA LYS A 16 42.46 1.97 -0.12
C LYS A 16 41.85 2.88 -1.19
N GLU A 17 41.54 4.11 -0.80
CA GLU A 17 41.18 5.20 -1.70
C GLU A 17 42.35 5.49 -2.66
N VAL A 18 42.18 5.12 -3.93
CA VAL A 18 42.98 5.66 -5.04
C VAL A 18 42.15 6.78 -5.66
N VAL A 19 42.51 8.01 -5.33
CA VAL A 19 42.00 9.22 -5.98
C VAL A 19 42.81 9.41 -7.26
N GLU A 20 42.27 8.94 -8.38
CA GLU A 20 42.75 9.35 -9.70
C GLU A 20 41.73 10.29 -10.34
N GLU A 21 42.14 11.55 -10.46
CA GLU A 21 41.45 12.59 -11.22
C GLU A 21 41.44 12.20 -12.70
N ASN A 22 40.28 11.78 -13.20
CA ASN A 22 40.03 11.67 -14.63
C ASN A 22 38.71 12.37 -14.96
N ASN A 23 38.84 13.60 -15.46
CA ASN A 23 37.78 14.36 -16.11
C ASN A 23 37.37 13.66 -17.41
N GLY A 24 36.41 12.74 -17.30
CA GLY A 24 35.77 12.06 -18.42
C GLY A 24 34.28 11.99 -18.18
N ILE A 25 33.52 12.77 -18.94
CA ILE A 25 32.05 12.76 -19.00
C ILE A 25 31.60 11.36 -19.42
N ASN A 26 31.24 10.53 -18.45
CA ASN A 26 30.62 9.22 -18.64
C ASN A 26 29.35 9.19 -17.80
N GLY A 27 28.19 9.28 -18.48
CA GLY A 27 26.85 9.27 -17.91
C GLY A 27 26.48 7.91 -17.32
N ASN A 28 27.12 7.56 -16.20
CA ASN A 28 26.78 6.45 -15.33
C ASN A 28 26.56 7.01 -13.92
N GLU A 29 25.66 8.00 -13.81
CA GLU A 29 25.20 8.48 -12.50
C GLU A 29 24.49 7.33 -11.79
N ARG A 30 25.24 6.65 -10.91
CA ARG A 30 24.72 5.60 -10.05
C ARG A 30 23.64 6.23 -9.18
N ILE A 31 22.39 5.96 -9.50
CA ILE A 31 21.23 6.42 -8.73
C ILE A 31 21.52 6.12 -7.25
N PRO A 32 21.54 7.14 -6.38
CA PRO A 32 21.87 6.95 -4.98
C PRO A 32 20.89 5.96 -4.36
N LYS A 33 21.42 4.85 -3.84
CA LYS A 33 20.61 3.83 -3.18
C LYS A 33 19.87 4.50 -2.02
N LYS A 34 18.54 4.48 -2.04
CA LYS A 34 17.72 4.99 -0.95
C LYS A 34 18.14 4.32 0.35
N LYS A 35 18.47 5.13 1.37
CA LYS A 35 18.78 4.63 2.72
C LYS A 35 17.58 3.83 3.23
N LYS A 36 17.80 2.58 3.63
CA LYS A 36 16.75 1.75 4.23
C LYS A 36 16.38 2.35 5.57
N LEU A 37 15.09 2.63 5.79
CA LEU A 37 14.58 3.07 7.08
C LEU A 37 14.87 1.98 8.12
N LYS A 38 15.40 2.38 9.29
CA LYS A 38 15.63 1.46 10.41
C LYS A 38 14.27 1.01 10.95
N LYS A 39 14.11 -0.29 11.18
CA LYS A 39 12.88 -0.85 11.78
C LYS A 39 12.88 -0.57 13.29
N CYS A 40 11.80 0.02 13.79
CA CYS A 40 11.52 0.08 15.22
C CYS A 40 10.94 -1.27 15.65
N TRP A 41 11.49 -1.84 16.73
CA TRP A 41 11.06 -3.12 17.29
C TRP A 41 10.48 -2.87 18.68
N ILE A 42 9.25 -3.31 18.89
CA ILE A 42 8.48 -3.12 20.11
C ILE A 42 8.30 -4.48 20.77
N LYS A 43 8.57 -4.56 22.08
CA LYS A 43 8.37 -5.76 22.87
C LYS A 43 6.87 -6.01 23.04
N GLU A 44 6.38 -7.16 22.57
CA GLU A 44 4.97 -7.54 22.63
C GLU A 44 4.66 -8.35 23.90
N GLY A 45 5.54 -9.28 24.27
CA GLY A 45 5.33 -10.15 25.43
C GLY A 45 6.54 -11.03 25.74
N THR A 46 6.50 -11.74 26.87
CA THR A 46 7.50 -12.73 27.26
C THR A 46 6.80 -13.98 27.77
N PHE A 47 7.29 -15.14 27.36
CA PHE A 47 6.76 -16.46 27.67
C PHE A 47 7.82 -17.23 28.44
N ASP A 48 7.40 -18.08 29.38
CA ASP A 48 8.32 -18.92 30.15
C ASP A 48 8.74 -20.19 29.38
N ASN A 49 8.02 -20.54 28.31
CA ASN A 49 8.30 -21.71 27.49
C ASN A 49 8.32 -21.37 25.99
N ALA A 50 9.31 -21.92 25.29
CA ALA A 50 9.42 -21.89 23.84
C ALA A 50 8.17 -22.41 23.12
N GLY A 51 7.54 -23.48 23.63
CA GLY A 51 6.35 -24.08 23.02
C GLY A 51 5.16 -23.13 22.97
N GLU A 52 4.94 -22.35 24.03
CA GLU A 52 3.85 -21.37 24.12
C GLU A 52 4.08 -20.19 23.18
N ALA A 53 5.31 -19.66 23.16
CA ALA A 53 5.68 -18.58 22.25
C ALA A 53 5.50 -18.99 20.78
N GLU A 54 5.96 -20.19 20.40
CA GLU A 54 5.79 -20.69 19.02
C GLU A 54 4.33 -20.96 18.67
N ALA A 55 3.53 -21.49 19.61
CA ALA A 55 2.10 -21.72 19.40
C ALA A 55 1.35 -20.40 19.13
N SER A 56 1.68 -19.33 19.87
CA SER A 56 1.03 -18.01 19.71
C SER A 56 1.17 -17.40 18.32
N ILE A 57 2.25 -17.75 17.59
CA ILE A 57 2.57 -17.16 16.28
C ILE A 57 2.30 -18.09 15.09
N LYS A 58 2.09 -19.38 15.33
CA LYS A 58 2.07 -20.43 14.30
C LYS A 58 1.08 -20.16 13.17
N ASP A 59 -0.07 -19.58 13.49
CA ASP A 59 -1.17 -19.38 12.53
C ASP A 59 -0.94 -18.23 11.55
N LYS A 60 -0.16 -17.21 11.92
CA LYS A 60 0.03 -15.97 11.14
C LYS A 60 1.44 -15.81 10.60
N TRP A 61 2.39 -16.61 11.10
CA TRP A 61 3.81 -16.38 10.90
C TRP A 61 4.53 -17.62 10.37
N SER A 62 5.63 -17.38 9.66
CA SER A 62 6.53 -18.45 9.21
C SER A 62 7.98 -18.07 9.47
N LYS A 63 8.78 -19.04 9.93
CA LYS A 63 10.22 -18.86 10.17
C LYS A 63 10.90 -18.44 8.86
N HIS A 64 11.73 -17.39 8.94
CA HIS A 64 12.46 -16.85 7.78
C HIS A 64 13.95 -17.16 7.90
N TYR A 65 14.60 -16.73 8.98
CA TYR A 65 15.99 -17.06 9.29
C TYR A 65 16.23 -16.93 10.80
N THR A 66 17.41 -17.39 11.23
CA THR A 66 17.82 -17.40 12.63
C THR A 66 19.21 -16.79 12.76
N ASN A 67 19.37 -15.90 13.74
CA ASN A 67 20.65 -15.33 14.13
C ASN A 67 20.97 -15.76 15.57
N HIS A 68 22.26 -15.85 15.87
CA HIS A 68 22.75 -16.07 17.24
C HIS A 68 23.48 -14.80 17.68
N THR A 69 23.14 -14.32 18.86
CA THR A 69 23.75 -13.14 19.50
C THR A 69 24.16 -13.51 20.92
N GLU A 70 24.93 -12.65 21.58
CA GLU A 70 25.32 -12.85 22.98
C GLU A 70 24.11 -12.97 23.92
N ASN A 71 23.02 -12.26 23.60
CA ASN A 71 21.76 -12.32 24.34
C ASN A 71 20.97 -13.62 24.07
N GLY A 72 21.39 -14.43 23.10
CA GLY A 72 20.78 -15.72 22.77
C GLY A 72 20.39 -15.87 21.31
N ARG A 73 19.38 -16.70 21.04
CA ARG A 73 18.97 -17.06 19.67
C ARG A 73 17.80 -16.18 19.22
N MET A 74 17.97 -15.46 18.11
CA MET A 74 16.94 -14.64 17.48
C MET A 74 16.34 -15.37 16.27
N VAL A 75 15.06 -15.71 16.33
CA VAL A 75 14.32 -16.32 15.21
C VAL A 75 13.43 -15.28 14.56
N TYR A 76 13.76 -14.87 13.35
CA TYR A 76 12.97 -13.90 12.58
C TYR A 76 11.86 -14.62 11.82
N CYS A 77 10.64 -14.12 11.94
CA CYS A 77 9.48 -14.64 11.23
C CYS A 77 8.88 -13.56 10.31
N ARG A 78 8.29 -14.04 9.20
CA ARG A 78 7.58 -13.22 8.22
C ARG A 78 6.11 -13.64 8.13
N CYS A 79 5.25 -12.69 7.81
CA CYS A 79 3.82 -12.92 7.65
C CYS A 79 3.57 -14.01 6.59
N ASN A 80 2.72 -14.99 6.91
CA ASN A 80 2.44 -16.11 6.01
C ASN A 80 1.50 -15.73 4.83
N LYS A 81 0.68 -14.68 4.98
CA LYS A 81 -0.20 -14.17 3.92
C LYS A 81 0.60 -13.64 2.72
N ALA A 82 1.85 -13.23 2.95
CA ALA A 82 2.74 -12.64 1.94
C ALA A 82 3.64 -13.66 1.22
N LYS A 83 3.40 -14.98 1.35
CA LYS A 83 4.22 -16.02 0.70
C LYS A 83 4.05 -16.10 -0.83
N LEU A 84 3.15 -15.34 -1.43
CA LEU A 84 2.91 -15.34 -2.88
C LEU A 84 3.92 -14.45 -3.60
N ARG A 85 4.32 -14.82 -4.83
CA ARG A 85 5.15 -13.99 -5.70
C ARG A 85 4.47 -12.63 -5.89
N GLY A 86 4.94 -11.59 -5.20
CA GLY A 86 4.29 -10.29 -5.18
C GLY A 86 4.69 -9.44 -3.98
N PHE A 87 3.80 -8.53 -3.59
CA PHE A 87 3.99 -7.59 -2.49
C PHE A 87 4.25 -8.33 -1.17
N GLN A 88 5.40 -8.07 -0.55
CA GLN A 88 5.74 -8.64 0.75
C GLN A 88 5.21 -7.74 1.86
N CYS A 89 4.44 -8.31 2.79
CA CYS A 89 4.01 -7.59 3.99
C CYS A 89 5.25 -7.07 4.74
N SER A 90 5.25 -5.78 5.07
CA SER A 90 6.33 -5.10 5.78
C SER A 90 6.45 -5.54 7.25
N LEU A 91 5.38 -6.12 7.79
CA LEU A 91 5.32 -6.60 9.16
C LEU A 91 6.19 -7.86 9.35
N SER A 92 7.02 -7.81 10.39
CA SER A 92 7.95 -8.85 10.80
C SER A 92 7.94 -8.96 12.31
N ILE A 93 8.08 -10.17 12.81
CA ILE A 93 8.32 -10.41 14.24
C ILE A 93 9.66 -11.14 14.40
N TYR A 94 10.23 -11.07 15.58
CA TYR A 94 11.26 -12.03 15.97
C TYR A 94 11.02 -12.55 17.40
N LEU A 95 11.44 -13.78 17.64
CA LEU A 95 11.49 -14.40 18.95
C LEU A 95 12.94 -14.37 19.41
N LEU A 96 13.18 -13.83 20.60
CA LEU A 96 14.47 -13.88 21.28
C LEU A 96 14.37 -14.96 22.36
N TYR A 97 15.10 -16.07 22.15
CA TYR A 97 15.34 -17.10 23.15
C TYR A 97 16.56 -16.65 23.94
N HIS A 98 16.38 -16.28 25.21
CA HIS A 98 17.46 -15.73 26.03
C HIS A 98 18.52 -16.79 26.33
N ALA A 99 19.79 -16.38 26.44
CA ALA A 99 20.88 -17.28 26.83
C ALA A 99 20.86 -17.60 28.33
N ASP A 100 20.46 -16.62 29.15
CA ASP A 100 20.53 -16.71 30.61
C ASP A 100 19.32 -17.42 31.24
N ASN A 101 18.23 -17.58 30.49
CA ASN A 101 16.99 -18.16 30.97
C ASN A 101 16.21 -18.81 29.83
N ASP A 102 15.33 -19.76 30.18
CA ASP A 102 14.47 -20.46 29.21
C ASP A 102 13.30 -19.61 28.69
N LYS A 103 13.28 -18.30 28.98
CA LYS A 103 12.20 -17.42 28.54
C LYS A 103 12.38 -17.05 27.08
N VAL A 104 11.25 -16.75 26.44
CA VAL A 104 11.20 -16.29 25.05
C VAL A 104 10.46 -14.96 24.98
N THR A 105 11.13 -13.92 24.48
CA THR A 105 10.51 -12.61 24.28
C THR A 105 10.15 -12.40 22.82
N ILE A 106 8.92 -11.95 22.57
CA ILE A 106 8.44 -11.63 21.22
C ILE A 106 8.58 -10.12 20.98
N TYR A 107 9.14 -9.76 19.84
CA TYR A 107 9.23 -8.40 19.35
C TYR A 107 8.54 -8.28 18.00
N LYS A 108 7.85 -7.16 17.80
CA LYS A 108 7.07 -6.87 16.60
C LYS A 108 7.44 -5.48 16.08
N ASN A 109 7.43 -5.29 14.77
CA ASN A 109 7.57 -3.94 14.19
C ASN A 109 6.20 -3.25 14.08
N GLU A 110 6.21 -1.92 14.10
CA GLU A 110 5.02 -1.10 14.34
C GLU A 110 3.99 -0.95 13.20
N PRO A 111 4.22 -1.26 11.90
CA PRO A 111 3.16 -1.03 10.92
C PRO A 111 2.04 -2.07 11.05
N GLU A 112 0.79 -1.64 10.89
CA GLU A 112 -0.32 -2.57 10.63
C GLU A 112 0.00 -3.46 9.42
N HIS A 113 -0.67 -4.62 9.34
CA HIS A 113 -0.50 -5.51 8.19
C HIS A 113 -0.92 -4.80 6.91
N ASP A 114 0.05 -4.34 6.13
CA ASP A 114 -0.17 -3.83 4.76
C ASP A 114 -0.34 -4.99 3.78
N HIS A 115 -1.23 -5.92 4.09
CA HIS A 115 -1.72 -6.85 3.07
C HIS A 115 -2.98 -6.23 2.50
N HIS A 116 -2.99 -5.96 1.20
CA HIS A 116 -4.21 -5.58 0.50
C HIS A 116 -5.29 -6.61 0.85
N VAL A 117 -6.36 -6.14 1.48
CA VAL A 117 -7.46 -6.98 2.01
C VAL A 117 -7.83 -8.00 0.95
N ASP A 118 -7.86 -9.26 1.40
CA ASP A 118 -8.06 -10.50 0.65
C ASP A 118 -8.43 -10.27 -0.82
N LYS A 119 -7.41 -10.21 -1.70
CA LYS A 119 -7.67 -10.43 -3.12
C LYS A 119 -8.38 -11.78 -3.20
N VAL A 120 -9.68 -11.74 -3.55
CA VAL A 120 -10.54 -12.91 -3.67
C VAL A 120 -9.76 -13.95 -4.45
N ARG A 121 -9.38 -15.03 -3.76
CA ARG A 121 -8.62 -16.09 -4.38
C ARG A 121 -9.55 -16.81 -5.35
N GLY A 122 -9.10 -16.96 -6.58
CA GLY A 122 -9.82 -17.75 -7.58
C GLY A 122 -10.23 -16.94 -8.80
N ILE A 123 -10.88 -17.65 -9.71
CA ILE A 123 -11.50 -17.05 -10.88
C ILE A 123 -12.81 -16.40 -10.41
N ASP A 124 -13.07 -15.19 -10.88
CA ASP A 124 -14.33 -14.48 -10.61
C ASP A 124 -15.54 -15.36 -10.97
N GLU A 125 -16.59 -15.33 -10.17
CA GLU A 125 -17.76 -16.21 -10.36
C GLU A 125 -18.40 -16.02 -11.74
N ASN A 126 -18.39 -14.80 -12.28
CA ASN A 126 -18.90 -14.53 -13.63
C ASN A 126 -18.02 -15.16 -14.70
N VAL A 127 -16.70 -15.18 -14.48
CA VAL A 127 -15.76 -15.83 -15.39
C VAL A 127 -15.92 -17.36 -15.34
N LYS A 128 -16.25 -17.94 -14.18
CA LYS A 128 -16.57 -19.38 -14.09
C LYS A 128 -17.82 -19.73 -14.88
N LYS A 129 -18.90 -18.95 -14.73
CA LYS A 129 -20.12 -19.12 -15.53
C LYS A 129 -19.85 -19.05 -17.03
N CYS A 130 -19.03 -18.08 -17.46
CA CYS A 130 -18.60 -17.99 -18.86
C CYS A 130 -17.81 -19.22 -19.31
N ILE A 131 -16.96 -19.81 -18.46
CA ILE A 131 -16.23 -21.05 -18.78
C ILE A 131 -17.21 -22.20 -18.96
N GLU A 132 -18.23 -22.33 -18.10
CA GLU A 132 -19.25 -23.36 -18.18
C GLU A 132 -20.11 -23.23 -19.46
N GLU A 133 -20.53 -22.02 -19.83
CA GLU A 133 -21.22 -21.74 -21.10
C GLU A 133 -20.40 -22.20 -22.30
N LEU A 134 -19.13 -21.78 -22.38
CA LEU A 134 -18.24 -22.15 -23.48
C LEU A 134 -18.01 -23.65 -23.57
N TYR A 135 -18.01 -24.33 -22.41
CA TYR A 135 -17.90 -25.79 -22.37
C TYR A 135 -19.17 -26.46 -22.91
N ASN A 136 -20.35 -25.95 -22.57
CA ASN A 136 -21.64 -26.42 -23.09
C ASN A 136 -21.78 -26.19 -24.61
N ASP A 137 -21.14 -25.14 -25.13
CA ASP A 137 -21.04 -24.85 -26.58
C ASP A 137 -20.02 -25.77 -27.31
N GLY A 138 -19.40 -26.72 -26.60
CA GLY A 138 -18.45 -27.69 -27.16
C GLY A 138 -17.00 -27.20 -27.20
N ILE A 139 -16.68 -26.02 -26.64
CA ILE A 139 -15.32 -25.50 -26.58
C ILE A 139 -14.59 -26.05 -25.35
N MET A 140 -13.95 -27.22 -25.52
CA MET A 140 -13.30 -27.92 -24.40
C MET A 140 -11.81 -27.57 -24.21
N LYS A 141 -11.13 -27.05 -25.23
CA LYS A 141 -9.67 -26.82 -25.15
C LYS A 141 -9.38 -25.52 -24.40
N PRO A 142 -8.52 -25.52 -23.36
CA PRO A 142 -8.25 -24.32 -22.56
C PRO A 142 -7.81 -23.09 -23.37
N LYS A 143 -6.99 -23.29 -24.42
CA LYS A 143 -6.57 -22.19 -25.31
C LYS A 143 -7.74 -21.55 -26.06
N GLN A 144 -8.76 -22.33 -26.40
CA GLN A 144 -9.96 -21.83 -27.08
C GLN A 144 -10.92 -21.13 -26.11
N ILE A 145 -10.90 -21.47 -24.82
CA ILE A 145 -11.68 -20.79 -23.77
C ILE A 145 -11.05 -19.43 -23.41
N ILE A 146 -9.71 -19.35 -23.38
CA ILE A 146 -9.00 -18.11 -23.02
C ILE A 146 -9.31 -16.96 -23.99
N ARG A 147 -9.43 -17.24 -25.29
CA ARG A 147 -9.66 -16.20 -26.31
C ARG A 147 -11.00 -15.46 -26.12
N PRO A 148 -12.16 -16.13 -26.04
CA PRO A 148 -13.43 -15.50 -25.71
C PRO A 148 -13.44 -14.81 -24.34
N LEU A 149 -12.79 -15.39 -23.33
CA LEU A 149 -12.69 -14.74 -22.02
C LEU A 149 -11.89 -13.43 -22.07
N GLN A 150 -10.84 -13.36 -22.88
CA GLN A 150 -10.08 -12.13 -23.11
C GLN A 150 -10.87 -11.11 -23.94
N GLU A 151 -11.65 -11.57 -24.91
CA GLU A 151 -12.55 -10.72 -25.70
C GLU A 151 -13.68 -10.14 -24.82
N ARG A 152 -14.30 -10.95 -23.96
CA ARG A 152 -15.34 -10.52 -23.00
C ARG A 152 -14.78 -9.63 -21.88
N LYS A 153 -13.58 -9.91 -21.35
CA LYS A 153 -12.93 -9.03 -20.34
C LYS A 153 -12.47 -7.69 -20.91
N LYS A 154 -12.32 -7.57 -22.23
CA LYS A 154 -12.07 -6.30 -22.92
C LYS A 154 -13.35 -5.48 -23.12
N CYS A 155 -14.50 -5.93 -22.64
CA CYS A 155 -15.67 -5.08 -22.40
C CYS A 155 -15.58 -4.52 -20.97
N GLY A 156 -15.40 -3.23 -20.69
CA GLY A 156 -15.63 -2.07 -21.55
C GLY A 156 -14.54 -1.87 -22.59
N SER A 157 -14.96 -1.81 -23.85
CA SER A 157 -14.15 -1.13 -24.84
C SER A 157 -13.91 0.29 -24.31
N HIS A 158 -12.65 0.72 -24.24
CA HIS A 158 -12.34 2.15 -24.03
C HIS A 158 -12.83 3.03 -25.20
N LYS A 159 -13.46 2.42 -26.19
CA LYS A 159 -14.05 3.04 -27.37
C LYS A 159 -15.53 2.66 -27.37
N ILE A 160 -16.36 3.56 -26.91
CA ILE A 160 -17.80 3.54 -27.13
C ILE A 160 -18.04 4.35 -28.41
N SER A 161 -18.84 3.83 -29.34
CA SER A 161 -19.26 4.66 -30.49
C SER A 161 -20.16 5.80 -30.00
N LEU A 162 -20.25 6.90 -30.76
CA LEU A 162 -21.12 8.02 -30.38
C LEU A 162 -22.60 7.59 -30.25
N GLY A 163 -23.05 6.65 -31.10
CA GLY A 163 -24.42 6.11 -31.02
C GLY A 163 -24.65 5.25 -29.76
N GLU A 164 -23.69 4.41 -29.38
CA GLU A 164 -23.77 3.64 -28.14
C GLU A 164 -23.73 4.54 -26.90
N LEU A 165 -22.93 5.62 -26.94
CA LEU A 165 -22.85 6.60 -25.86
C LEU A 165 -24.17 7.37 -25.72
N ASP A 166 -24.77 7.82 -26.84
CA ASP A 166 -26.08 8.48 -26.83
C ASP A 166 -27.17 7.56 -26.23
N GLN A 167 -27.20 6.29 -26.66
CA GLN A 167 -28.16 5.32 -26.15
C GLN A 167 -27.95 5.04 -24.65
N TRP A 168 -26.70 4.92 -24.20
CA TRP A 168 -26.38 4.74 -22.79
C TRP A 168 -26.82 5.95 -21.96
N CYS A 169 -26.56 7.17 -22.42
CA CYS A 169 -27.01 8.38 -21.76
C CYS A 169 -28.54 8.43 -21.63
N LYS A 170 -29.29 8.10 -22.70
CA LYS A 170 -30.76 8.02 -22.68
C LYS A 170 -31.28 7.05 -21.63
N ASN A 171 -30.67 5.87 -21.55
CA ASN A 171 -31.09 4.82 -20.62
C ASN A 171 -30.81 5.17 -19.15
N ASN A 172 -29.86 6.07 -18.88
CA ASN A 172 -29.42 6.46 -17.53
C ASN A 172 -29.80 7.91 -17.15
N LEU A 173 -30.78 8.51 -17.86
CA LEU A 173 -31.33 9.83 -17.52
C LEU A 173 -32.15 9.82 -16.22
N ASN A 174 -32.72 8.67 -15.87
CA ASN A 174 -33.47 8.54 -14.64
C ASN A 174 -32.51 8.44 -13.46
N ILE A 175 -32.71 9.30 -12.45
CA ILE A 175 -31.95 9.25 -11.21
C ILE A 175 -32.29 7.94 -10.50
N PRO A 176 -31.32 7.02 -10.31
CA PRO A 176 -31.54 5.79 -9.57
C PRO A 176 -31.94 6.10 -8.13
N THR A 177 -32.72 5.22 -7.53
CA THR A 177 -33.05 5.32 -6.10
C THR A 177 -31.86 4.92 -5.21
N ASP A 178 -30.90 4.17 -5.77
CA ASP A 178 -29.67 3.78 -5.12
C ASP A 178 -28.57 4.83 -5.37
N GLU A 179 -28.05 5.43 -4.30
CA GLU A 179 -26.99 6.45 -4.36
C GLU A 179 -25.64 5.91 -4.89
N THR A 180 -25.50 4.58 -5.03
CA THR A 180 -24.28 3.95 -5.53
C THR A 180 -24.26 3.75 -7.05
N GLU A 181 -25.40 3.92 -7.72
CA GLU A 181 -25.51 3.77 -9.17
C GLU A 181 -25.18 5.08 -9.91
N ALA A 182 -24.49 4.96 -11.04
CA ALA A 182 -24.12 6.10 -11.86
C ALA A 182 -25.28 6.57 -12.73
N SER A 183 -25.55 7.88 -12.77
CA SER A 183 -26.60 8.47 -13.59
C SER A 183 -26.11 9.68 -14.39
N VAL A 184 -26.83 10.01 -15.46
CA VAL A 184 -26.54 11.16 -16.31
C VAL A 184 -27.49 12.30 -15.96
N VAL A 185 -26.96 13.39 -15.41
CA VAL A 185 -27.76 14.57 -15.03
C VAL A 185 -28.23 15.34 -16.26
N SER A 186 -27.34 15.52 -17.24
CA SER A 186 -27.66 16.09 -18.54
C SER A 186 -26.53 15.80 -19.53
N TYR A 187 -26.86 15.76 -20.82
CA TYR A 187 -25.87 15.68 -21.89
C TYR A 187 -26.40 16.39 -23.14
N LYS A 188 -25.50 16.96 -23.95
CA LYS A 188 -25.82 17.58 -25.24
C LYS A 188 -24.80 17.12 -26.25
N ILE A 189 -25.26 16.51 -27.34
CA ILE A 189 -24.42 16.16 -28.49
C ILE A 189 -24.55 17.30 -29.49
N LEU A 190 -23.42 17.94 -29.81
CA LEU A 190 -23.34 18.94 -30.88
C LEU A 190 -22.84 18.24 -32.14
N TYR A 191 -23.57 18.42 -33.23
CA TYR A 191 -23.13 18.02 -34.56
C TYR A 191 -22.65 19.28 -35.25
N ASP A 192 -21.45 19.23 -35.82
CA ASP A 192 -20.94 20.28 -36.70
C ASP A 192 -21.70 20.15 -38.04
N ASN A 193 -22.96 20.59 -38.02
CA ASN A 193 -23.79 20.76 -39.21
C ASN A 193 -23.82 22.24 -39.62
N GLU A 194 -22.76 22.98 -39.32
CA GLU A 194 -22.54 24.24 -39.99
C GLU A 194 -22.11 23.88 -41.42
N GLU A 195 -23.08 23.90 -42.32
CA GLU A 195 -22.84 24.17 -43.73
C GLU A 195 -21.97 25.43 -43.75
N TYR A 196 -20.65 25.23 -43.94
CA TYR A 196 -19.75 26.33 -44.24
C TYR A 196 -20.29 26.91 -45.56
N GLU A 197 -21.05 28.00 -45.48
CA GLU A 197 -21.16 28.87 -46.63
C GLU A 197 -19.72 29.30 -46.94
N ASP A 198 -19.25 28.92 -48.14
CA ASP A 198 -17.92 29.23 -48.68
C ASP A 198 -17.77 30.76 -48.80
N ASP A 199 -17.57 31.44 -47.67
CA ASP A 199 -17.02 32.79 -47.64
C ASP A 199 -15.50 32.65 -47.78
N GLU A 200 -15.03 32.75 -49.03
CA GLU A 200 -13.63 32.93 -49.37
C GLU A 200 -13.04 34.10 -48.55
N ASP A 201 -11.82 33.89 -48.03
CA ASP A 201 -10.96 34.85 -47.32
C ASP A 201 -11.10 34.96 -45.79
N VAL A 202 -10.76 33.90 -45.06
CA VAL A 202 -10.26 34.04 -43.67
C VAL A 202 -8.98 33.22 -43.47
N GLU A 203 -7.94 33.93 -43.03
CA GLU A 203 -6.59 33.45 -42.77
C GLU A 203 -6.54 32.21 -41.85
N GLU A 204 -5.62 31.30 -42.18
CA GLU A 204 -5.25 30.09 -41.42
C GLU A 204 -5.20 30.35 -39.91
N ASN A 205 -6.18 29.83 -39.18
CA ASN A 205 -6.15 29.76 -37.73
C ASN A 205 -6.22 28.30 -37.28
N ASP A 206 -5.06 27.80 -36.85
CA ASP A 206 -4.84 26.44 -36.41
C ASP A 206 -5.58 26.17 -35.10
N GLY A 207 -6.54 25.24 -35.12
CA GLY A 207 -6.88 24.46 -33.93
C GLY A 207 -8.35 24.24 -33.65
N ASN A 208 -8.92 23.19 -34.23
CA ASN A 208 -10.09 22.51 -33.66
C ASN A 208 -9.72 21.86 -32.32
N GLN A 209 -9.79 22.64 -31.24
CA GLN A 209 -9.61 22.19 -29.87
C GLN A 209 -10.98 21.87 -29.25
N PHE A 210 -11.38 20.60 -29.27
CA PHE A 210 -12.53 20.12 -28.49
C PHE A 210 -12.27 20.34 -27.00
N GLN A 211 -12.91 21.35 -26.42
CA GLN A 211 -12.83 21.66 -24.99
C GLN A 211 -13.88 20.85 -24.23
N CYS A 212 -13.55 19.59 -23.91
CA CYS A 212 -14.31 18.82 -22.93
C CYS A 212 -14.12 19.44 -21.54
N TYR A 213 -15.10 20.23 -21.07
CA TYR A 213 -15.15 20.72 -19.69
C TYR A 213 -15.51 19.59 -18.72
N TYR A 214 -14.61 18.63 -18.53
CA TYR A 214 -14.67 17.71 -17.40
C TYR A 214 -14.03 18.37 -16.17
N LEU A 215 -14.87 18.83 -15.24
CA LEU A 215 -14.66 18.88 -13.79
C LEU A 215 -13.22 19.16 -13.28
N LYS A 216 -12.50 20.12 -13.86
CA LYS A 216 -11.24 20.62 -13.27
C LYS A 216 -11.51 21.39 -11.97
N GLU A 217 -12.65 22.06 -11.87
CA GLU A 217 -13.02 22.79 -10.66
C GLU A 217 -13.39 21.89 -9.48
N GLU A 218 -13.99 20.73 -9.70
CA GLU A 218 -14.32 19.81 -8.60
C GLU A 218 -13.09 19.11 -8.03
N LYS A 219 -12.12 18.71 -8.86
CA LYS A 219 -10.85 18.16 -8.35
C LYS A 219 -10.06 19.19 -7.52
N LEU A 220 -10.12 20.47 -7.90
CA LEU A 220 -9.54 21.57 -7.10
C LEU A 220 -10.31 21.80 -5.80
N LYS A 221 -11.65 21.76 -5.83
CA LYS A 221 -12.49 21.87 -4.63
C LYS A 221 -12.26 20.69 -3.67
N ILE A 222 -12.16 19.46 -4.16
CA ILE A 222 -11.90 18.26 -3.36
C ILE A 222 -10.49 18.28 -2.76
N ASN A 223 -9.47 18.68 -3.53
CA ASN A 223 -8.09 18.79 -3.04
C ASN A 223 -7.91 19.95 -2.04
N ASN A 224 -8.65 21.05 -2.22
CA ASN A 224 -8.64 22.14 -1.24
C ASN A 224 -9.41 21.78 0.03
N ARG A 225 -10.51 21.01 -0.07
CA ARG A 225 -11.28 20.53 1.08
C ARG A 225 -10.50 19.50 1.91
N SER A 226 -9.73 18.62 1.28
CA SER A 226 -8.83 17.69 1.99
C SER A 226 -7.66 18.41 2.67
N ARG A 227 -7.12 19.47 2.07
CA ARG A 227 -6.08 20.31 2.69
C ARG A 227 -6.58 21.11 3.88
N LEU A 228 -7.81 21.63 3.82
CA LEU A 228 -8.44 22.34 4.95
C LEU A 228 -8.73 21.38 6.12
N ASN A 229 -9.26 20.19 5.84
CA ASN A 229 -9.50 19.17 6.87
C ASN A 229 -8.20 18.73 7.56
N ASN A 230 -7.11 18.55 6.81
CA ASN A 230 -5.81 18.20 7.41
C ASN A 230 -5.23 19.32 8.27
N ARG A 231 -5.44 20.59 7.93
CA ARG A 231 -5.05 21.72 8.78
C ARG A 231 -5.86 21.76 10.07
N GLU A 232 -7.16 21.50 10.00
CA GLU A 232 -8.02 21.48 11.18
C GLU A 232 -7.70 20.30 12.11
N ILE A 233 -7.40 19.12 11.55
CA ILE A 233 -6.93 17.95 12.32
C ILE A 233 -5.59 18.25 13.00
N ASN A 234 -4.64 18.84 12.27
CA ASN A 234 -3.33 19.19 12.85
C ASN A 234 -3.47 20.25 13.96
N SER A 235 -4.35 21.25 13.77
CA SER A 235 -4.64 22.28 14.78
C SER A 235 -5.26 21.67 16.04
N LYS A 236 -6.25 20.79 15.90
CA LYS A 236 -6.87 20.09 17.03
C LYS A 236 -5.89 19.15 17.74
N SER A 237 -4.99 18.50 17.00
CA SER A 237 -3.95 17.65 17.60
C SER A 237 -2.98 18.44 18.48
N ALA A 238 -2.60 19.65 18.06
CA ALA A 238 -1.72 20.52 18.83
C ALA A 238 -2.42 21.03 20.11
N GLU A 239 -3.71 21.34 20.03
CA GLU A 239 -4.53 21.75 21.18
C GLU A 239 -4.67 20.62 22.21
N ILE A 240 -4.88 19.37 21.75
CA ILE A 240 -4.93 18.19 22.61
C ILE A 240 -3.58 17.94 23.31
N LEU A 241 -2.46 18.06 22.60
CA LEU A 241 -1.13 17.88 23.19
C LEU A 241 -0.85 18.94 24.27
N SER A 242 -1.22 20.20 24.03
CA SER A 242 -1.12 21.28 25.02
C SER A 242 -1.96 21.00 26.27
N LEU A 243 -3.20 20.49 26.11
CA LEU A 243 -4.06 20.11 27.24
C LEU A 243 -3.48 18.96 28.06
N VAL A 244 -2.88 17.95 27.40
CA VAL A 244 -2.22 16.82 28.06
C VAL A 244 -1.01 17.28 28.88
N GLU A 245 -0.17 18.17 28.33
CA GLU A 245 0.97 18.74 29.05
C GLU A 245 0.52 19.57 30.28
N GLN A 246 -0.55 20.35 30.14
CA GLN A 246 -1.12 21.08 31.28
C GLN A 246 -1.66 20.14 32.37
N TYR A 247 -2.26 19.01 31.99
CA TYR A 247 -2.79 18.04 32.95
C TYR A 247 -1.67 17.34 33.72
N HIS A 248 -0.60 16.93 33.04
CA HIS A 248 0.58 16.34 33.69
C HIS A 248 1.30 17.32 34.62
N SER A 249 1.38 18.61 34.25
CA SER A 249 1.96 19.65 35.11
C SER A 249 1.14 19.90 36.38
N LYS A 250 -0.20 19.79 36.30
CA LYS A 250 -1.09 19.92 37.46
C LYS A 250 -1.02 18.69 38.38
N ASP A 251 -0.96 17.48 37.82
CA ASP A 251 -0.90 16.25 38.63
C ASP A 251 0.43 16.11 39.39
N LEU A 252 1.55 16.51 38.78
CA LEU A 252 2.85 16.57 39.44
C LEU A 252 2.89 17.59 40.59
N LYS A 253 2.20 18.72 40.46
CA LYS A 253 2.10 19.73 41.55
C LYS A 253 1.20 19.28 42.70
N SER A 254 0.20 18.43 42.43
CA SER A 254 -0.68 17.86 43.45
C SER A 254 0.03 16.81 44.31
N ARG A 255 0.94 16.02 43.73
CA ARG A 255 1.66 14.94 44.42
C ARG A 255 2.85 15.39 45.28
N VAL A 256 3.37 16.60 45.09
CA VAL A 256 4.57 17.10 45.81
C VAL A 256 4.24 17.76 47.17
N LYS A 257 2.97 17.93 47.54
CA LYS A 257 2.58 18.58 48.81
C LYS A 257 2.45 17.68 50.06
N PHE A 258 2.81 16.41 49.99
CA PHE A 258 2.57 15.44 51.08
C PHE A 258 3.83 14.74 51.60
N ILE A 259 4.96 15.43 51.78
CA ILE A 259 6.08 14.91 52.60
C ILE A 259 6.77 16.07 53.32
N ALA A 260 6.14 16.60 54.37
CA ALA A 260 6.82 17.34 55.44
C ALA A 260 5.80 17.60 56.54
N ASN A 261 5.64 16.65 57.47
CA ASN A 261 5.26 16.89 58.85
C ASN A 261 5.33 15.55 59.60
N GLY A 262 6.36 15.41 60.43
CA GLY A 262 6.58 14.25 61.28
C GLY A 262 7.83 14.45 62.12
N SER A 263 7.74 15.33 63.11
CA SER A 263 8.71 15.46 64.20
C SER A 263 8.77 14.18 65.04
N LEU A 264 9.97 13.75 65.41
CA LEU A 264 10.51 13.73 66.79
C LEU A 264 11.97 13.33 66.77
#